data_AF-A0A2E3DT59-F1
#
_entry.id   AF-A0A2E3DT59-F1
#
_cell.length_a   1.000
_cell.length_b   1.000
_cell.length_c   1.000
_cell.angle_alpha   90.00
_cell.angle_beta   90.00
_cell.angle_gamma   90.00
#
_symmetry.space_group_name_H-M   'P 1'
#
loop_
_entity.id
_entity.type
_entity.pdbx_description
1 polymer ?
#
loop_
_entity_poly.entity_id
_entity_poly.type
_entity_poly.pdbx_seq_one_letter_code
_entity_poly.pdbx_strand_id
1 'polypeptide(L)'
;MADPKIFTLNDQDKLRYLKLIEKINPENKYEIIRILGQKVQLLIDEKKINSIELELINDMSNFVEVLEKYPNLPENIVKKILFAMSYFIDDNDEIPDVIPKYGYLDDIAVVKWIIQEIHNSLPEVGVA
;
A
#
# COMPACT_ATOMS: atom_id res chain seq x y z
N MET A 1 25.68 -6.83 13.65
CA MET A 1 24.22 -7.04 13.63
C MET A 1 23.82 -6.83 12.18
N ALA A 2 23.39 -7.87 11.48
CA ALA A 2 23.01 -7.71 10.08
C ALA A 2 21.67 -6.98 10.05
N ASP A 3 21.66 -5.74 9.59
CA ASP A 3 20.44 -5.02 9.26
C ASP A 3 19.62 -5.91 8.32
N PRO A 4 18.33 -6.17 8.61
CA PRO A 4 17.47 -6.82 7.63
C PRO A 4 17.50 -5.89 6.42
N LYS A 5 18.15 -6.35 5.34
CA LYS A 5 18.20 -5.64 4.06
C LYS A 5 16.81 -5.07 3.82
N ILE A 6 16.72 -3.75 3.80
CA ILE A 6 15.53 -3.02 3.38
C ILE A 6 15.12 -3.68 2.07
N PHE A 7 13.96 -4.35 2.06
CA PHE A 7 13.43 -4.92 0.84
C PHE A 7 13.22 -3.74 -0.11
N THR A 8 13.94 -3.73 -1.23
CA THR A 8 13.95 -2.61 -2.16
C THR A 8 13.51 -3.10 -3.52
N LEU A 9 12.56 -2.37 -4.11
CA LEU A 9 12.06 -2.66 -5.45
C LEU A 9 13.12 -2.32 -6.48
N ASN A 10 13.45 -3.31 -7.32
CA ASN A 10 14.31 -3.08 -8.46
C ASN A 10 13.51 -2.48 -9.64
N ASP A 11 14.20 -2.12 -10.72
CA ASP A 11 13.55 -1.47 -11.87
C ASP A 11 12.57 -2.41 -12.61
N GLN A 12 12.80 -3.72 -12.59
CA GLN A 12 11.88 -4.70 -13.18
C GLN A 12 10.59 -4.80 -12.37
N ASP A 13 10.68 -4.78 -11.03
CA ASP A 13 9.51 -4.78 -10.14
C ASP A 13 8.66 -3.53 -10.41
N LYS A 14 9.29 -2.35 -10.43
CA LYS A 14 8.60 -1.09 -10.71
C LYS A 14 7.93 -1.10 -12.08
N LEU A 15 8.62 -1.58 -13.12
CA LEU A 15 8.04 -1.69 -14.47
C LEU A 15 6.86 -2.67 -14.51
N ARG A 16 6.92 -3.78 -13.75
CA ARG A 16 5.80 -4.72 -13.61
C ARG A 16 4.63 -4.03 -12.91
N TYR A 17 4.86 -3.38 -11.78
CA TYR A 17 3.82 -2.72 -10.99
C TYR A 17 3.17 -1.56 -11.73
N LEU A 18 3.91 -0.78 -12.51
CA LEU A 18 3.33 0.26 -13.37
C LEU A 18 2.29 -0.33 -14.34
N LYS A 19 2.56 -1.50 -14.94
CA LYS A 19 1.58 -2.20 -15.80
C LYS A 19 0.38 -2.75 -15.05
N LEU A 20 0.53 -3.05 -13.75
CA LEU A 20 -0.59 -3.48 -12.90
C LEU A 20 -1.44 -2.28 -12.48
N ILE A 21 -0.81 -1.16 -12.12
CA ILE A 21 -1.46 0.12 -11.79
C ILE A 21 -2.34 0.59 -12.94
N GLU A 22 -1.87 0.48 -14.20
CA GLU A 22 -2.67 0.85 -15.38
C GLU A 22 -4.00 0.07 -15.48
N LYS A 23 -4.05 -1.16 -14.96
CA LYS A 23 -5.22 -2.04 -14.98
C LYS A 23 -6.18 -1.81 -13.82
N ILE A 24 -5.78 -1.04 -12.81
CA ILE A 24 -6.67 -0.70 -11.69
C ILE A 24 -7.84 0.12 -12.21
N ASN A 25 -9.06 -0.31 -11.86
CA ASN A 25 -10.28 0.43 -12.12
C ASN A 25 -10.61 1.34 -10.92
N PRO A 26 -10.53 2.69 -11.07
CA PRO A 26 -10.82 3.62 -9.99
C PRO A 26 -12.24 3.51 -9.41
N GLU A 27 -13.20 3.02 -10.20
CA GLU A 27 -14.59 2.81 -9.77
C GLU A 27 -14.69 1.77 -8.63
N ASN A 28 -13.68 0.88 -8.49
CA ASN A 28 -13.63 -0.11 -7.44
C ASN A 28 -13.17 0.47 -6.08
N LYS A 29 -12.90 1.78 -5.99
CA LYS A 29 -12.40 2.45 -4.78
C LYS A 29 -13.13 2.04 -3.51
N TYR A 30 -14.46 2.13 -3.52
CA TYR A 30 -15.26 1.83 -2.32
C TYR A 30 -15.17 0.37 -1.89
N GLU A 31 -15.07 -0.55 -2.84
CA GLU A 31 -14.92 -1.97 -2.55
C GLU A 31 -13.52 -2.28 -1.98
N ILE A 32 -12.48 -1.66 -2.54
CA ILE A 32 -11.10 -1.79 -2.03
C ILE A 32 -11.02 -1.26 -0.59
N ILE A 33 -11.56 -0.07 -0.31
CA ILE A 33 -11.58 0.51 1.05
C ILE A 33 -12.38 -0.38 2.02
N ARG A 34 -13.48 -0.99 1.57
CA ARG A 34 -14.27 -1.90 2.40
C ARG A 34 -13.47 -3.14 2.78
N ILE A 35 -12.80 -3.77 1.83
CA ILE A 35 -11.98 -4.97 2.07
C ILE A 35 -10.76 -4.63 2.92
N LEU A 36 -10.12 -3.48 2.67
CA LEU A 36 -9.05 -2.94 3.50
C LEU A 36 -9.44 -2.87 4.97
N GLY A 37 -10.61 -2.30 5.28
CA GLY A 37 -11.12 -2.22 6.65
C GLY A 37 -11.30 -3.60 7.30
N GLN A 38 -11.69 -4.62 6.52
CA GLN A 38 -11.79 -5.99 7.02
C GLN A 38 -10.42 -6.57 7.36
N LYS A 39 -9.42 -6.40 6.49
CA LYS A 39 -8.04 -6.87 6.74
C LYS A 39 -7.42 -6.19 7.96
N VAL A 40 -7.55 -4.86 8.07
CA VAL A 40 -7.04 -4.10 9.22
C VAL A 40 -7.69 -4.57 10.53
N GLN A 41 -9.00 -4.84 10.54
CA GLN A 41 -9.67 -5.36 11.72
C GLN A 41 -9.14 -6.74 12.13
N LEU A 42 -8.89 -7.63 11.17
CA LEU A 42 -8.28 -8.94 11.45
C LEU A 42 -6.90 -8.80 12.10
N LEU A 43 -6.05 -7.92 11.58
CA LEU A 43 -4.72 -7.66 12.15
C LEU A 43 -4.78 -7.11 13.58
N ILE A 44 -5.75 -6.26 13.87
CA ILE A 44 -5.99 -5.75 15.22
C ILE A 44 -6.45 -6.87 16.17
N ASP A 45 -7.32 -7.75 15.69
CA ASP A 45 -7.88 -8.85 16.48
C ASP A 45 -6.83 -9.92 16.86
N GLU A 46 -5.74 -10.06 16.09
CA GLU A 46 -4.62 -10.97 16.39
C GLU A 46 -3.78 -10.55 17.62
N LYS A 47 -3.99 -9.34 18.16
CA LYS A 47 -3.38 -8.79 19.39
C LYS A 47 -1.85 -8.70 19.40
N LYS A 48 -1.17 -8.97 18.28
CA LYS A 48 0.30 -8.94 18.17
C LYS A 48 0.78 -8.20 16.92
N ILE A 49 0.25 -6.99 16.74
CA ILE A 49 0.71 -6.09 15.67
C ILE A 49 2.20 -5.74 15.90
N ASN A 50 3.02 -5.99 14.90
CA ASN A 50 4.42 -5.59 14.87
C ASN A 50 4.60 -4.19 14.25
N SER A 51 5.82 -3.65 14.26
CA SER A 51 6.07 -2.29 13.79
C SER A 51 5.78 -2.08 12.30
N ILE A 52 6.01 -3.09 11.46
CA ILE A 52 5.77 -3.03 10.00
C ILE A 52 4.26 -3.03 9.73
N GLU A 53 3.53 -3.93 10.36
CA GLU A 53 2.06 -4.00 10.26
C GLU A 53 1.42 -2.69 10.75
N LEU A 54 1.92 -2.12 11.85
CA LEU A 54 1.44 -0.83 12.35
C LEU A 54 1.71 0.31 11.37
N GLU A 55 2.90 0.34 10.75
CA GLU A 55 3.26 1.35 9.74
C GLU A 55 2.33 1.24 8.52
N LEU A 56 2.12 0.03 8.01
CA LEU A 56 1.18 -0.23 6.91
C LEU A 56 -0.25 0.19 7.25
N ILE A 57 -0.75 -0.14 8.44
CA ILE A 57 -2.10 0.30 8.87
C ILE A 57 -2.22 1.83 8.88
N ASN A 58 -1.18 2.54 9.32
CA ASN A 58 -1.16 4.00 9.30
C ASN A 58 -1.12 4.54 7.87
N ASP A 59 -0.25 4.00 7.01
CA ASP A 59 -0.15 4.39 5.60
C ASP A 59 -1.48 4.17 4.86
N MET A 60 -2.15 3.06 5.12
CA MET A 60 -3.47 2.74 4.59
C MET A 60 -4.53 3.75 5.06
N SER A 61 -4.48 4.15 6.33
CA SER A 61 -5.35 5.19 6.87
C SER A 61 -5.10 6.54 6.19
N ASN A 62 -3.84 6.93 6.02
CA ASN A 62 -3.46 8.15 5.31
C ASN A 62 -3.94 8.14 3.86
N PHE A 63 -3.85 7.01 3.17
CA PHE A 63 -4.39 6.87 1.81
C PHE A 63 -5.91 7.04 1.75
N VAL A 64 -6.67 6.49 2.71
CA VAL A 64 -8.12 6.73 2.79
C VAL A 64 -8.39 8.22 2.97
N GLU A 65 -7.72 8.88 3.92
CA GLU A 65 -7.88 10.31 4.16
C GLU A 65 -7.57 11.16 2.92
N VAL A 66 -6.51 10.82 2.18
CA VAL A 66 -6.14 11.50 0.93
C VAL A 66 -7.23 11.35 -0.12
N LEU A 67 -7.78 10.14 -0.31
CA LEU A 67 -8.85 9.89 -1.27
C LEU A 67 -10.17 10.59 -0.91
N GLU A 68 -10.43 10.81 0.38
CA GLU A 68 -11.61 11.53 0.87
C GLU A 68 -11.45 13.05 0.78
N LYS A 69 -10.30 13.57 1.22
CA LYS A 69 -10.01 15.01 1.27
C LYS A 69 -9.84 15.64 -0.11
N TYR A 70 -9.32 14.87 -1.07
CA TYR A 70 -9.04 15.34 -2.42
C TYR A 70 -9.86 14.57 -3.47
N PRO A 71 -11.17 14.86 -3.62
CA PRO A 71 -12.05 14.12 -4.52
C PRO A 71 -11.70 14.26 -6.01
N ASN A 72 -10.92 15.29 -6.37
CA ASN A 72 -10.50 15.59 -7.75
C ASN A 72 -9.03 15.21 -8.00
N LEU A 73 -8.50 14.21 -7.30
CA LEU A 73 -7.15 13.71 -7.56
C LEU A 73 -7.02 13.23 -9.01
N PRO A 74 -5.85 13.46 -9.65
CA PRO A 74 -5.55 12.86 -10.95
C PRO A 74 -5.76 11.35 -10.92
N GLU A 75 -6.37 10.80 -11.98
CA GLU A 75 -6.73 9.38 -12.06
C GLU A 75 -5.51 8.46 -11.83
N ASN A 76 -4.34 8.84 -12.35
CA ASN A 76 -3.10 8.08 -12.15
C ASN A 76 -2.68 8.00 -10.67
N ILE A 77 -2.95 9.04 -9.87
CA ILE A 77 -2.68 9.06 -8.43
C ILE A 77 -3.67 8.17 -7.70
N VAL A 78 -4.95 8.25 -8.06
CA VAL A 78 -5.98 7.35 -7.51
C VAL A 78 -5.63 5.90 -7.78
N LYS A 79 -5.24 5.55 -9.02
CA LYS A 79 -4.81 4.19 -9.38
C LYS A 79 -3.59 3.71 -8.57
N LYS A 80 -2.61 4.58 -8.36
CA LYS A 80 -1.41 4.27 -7.54
C LYS A 80 -1.80 3.95 -6.09
N ILE A 81 -2.66 4.77 -5.48
CA ILE A 81 -3.15 4.54 -4.11
C ILE A 81 -3.93 3.22 -4.03
N LEU A 82 -4.88 3.02 -4.94
CA LEU A 82 -5.70 1.82 -4.97
C LEU A 82 -4.88 0.56 -5.25
N PHE A 83 -3.81 0.66 -6.03
CA PHE A 83 -2.85 -0.43 -6.23
C PHE A 83 -2.16 -0.80 -4.91
N ALA A 84 -1.61 0.18 -4.18
CA ALA A 84 -0.95 -0.09 -2.90
C ALA A 84 -1.90 -0.74 -1.88
N MET A 85 -3.14 -0.25 -1.81
CA MET A 85 -4.19 -0.87 -0.99
C MET A 85 -4.50 -2.29 -1.43
N SER A 86 -4.65 -2.53 -2.74
CA SER A 86 -4.98 -3.86 -3.27
C SER A 86 -3.84 -4.86 -3.06
N TYR A 87 -2.59 -4.39 -3.13
CA TYR A 87 -1.41 -5.20 -2.85
C TYR A 87 -1.42 -5.63 -1.38
N PHE A 88 -1.56 -4.67 -0.45
CA PHE A 88 -1.69 -4.96 0.97
C PHE A 88 -2.89 -5.81 1.34
N ILE A 89 -3.98 -5.79 0.57
CA ILE A 89 -5.16 -6.63 0.83
C ILE A 89 -4.91 -8.10 0.46
N ASP A 90 -4.00 -8.40 -0.47
CA ASP A 90 -3.81 -9.75 -0.99
C ASP A 90 -2.89 -10.59 -0.10
N ASP A 91 -3.45 -11.53 0.67
CA ASP A 91 -2.68 -12.41 1.56
C ASP A 91 -1.70 -13.35 0.80
N ASN A 92 -1.81 -13.46 -0.53
CA ASN A 92 -0.95 -14.28 -1.39
C ASN A 92 -0.19 -13.43 -2.42
N ASP A 93 0.21 -12.22 -2.04
CA ASP A 93 1.10 -11.36 -2.80
C ASP A 93 2.50 -11.98 -3.06
N GLU A 94 3.53 -11.17 -3.32
CA GLU A 94 4.86 -11.72 -3.62
C GLU A 94 5.50 -12.41 -2.41
N ILE A 95 5.23 -11.95 -1.19
CA ILE A 95 5.64 -12.63 0.04
C ILE A 95 4.39 -12.86 0.92
N PRO A 96 3.77 -14.05 0.85
CA PRO A 96 2.53 -14.30 1.56
C PRO A 96 2.58 -13.93 3.05
N ASP A 97 1.52 -13.32 3.56
CA ASP A 97 1.43 -12.83 4.94
C ASP A 97 1.66 -13.90 6.00
N VAL A 98 1.38 -15.16 5.64
CA VAL A 98 1.57 -16.33 6.50
C VAL A 98 3.05 -16.51 6.90
N ILE A 99 3.98 -15.93 6.14
CA ILE A 99 5.42 -16.06 6.35
C ILE A 99 5.85 -15.20 7.55
N PRO A 100 6.21 -15.80 8.69
CA PRO A 100 6.47 -15.05 9.91
C PRO A 100 7.64 -14.08 9.74
N LYS A 101 7.45 -12.82 10.15
CA LYS A 101 8.41 -11.69 10.08
C LYS A 101 8.73 -11.16 8.69
N TYR A 102 8.32 -11.84 7.62
CA TYR A 102 8.68 -11.46 6.25
C TYR A 102 7.49 -11.11 5.37
N GLY A 103 6.28 -11.58 5.69
CA GLY A 103 5.06 -11.36 4.90
C GLY A 103 4.92 -9.93 4.42
N TYR A 104 4.87 -8.98 5.35
CA TYR A 104 4.65 -7.56 5.02
C TYR A 104 5.87 -6.76 4.48
N LEU A 105 6.97 -7.41 4.09
CA LEU A 105 8.19 -6.67 3.69
C LEU A 105 8.13 -6.08 2.29
N ASP A 106 7.46 -6.76 1.37
CA ASP A 106 7.21 -6.26 0.02
C ASP A 106 6.07 -5.25 0.00
N ASP A 107 5.02 -5.45 0.80
CA ASP A 107 3.96 -4.45 1.02
C ASP A 107 4.53 -3.08 1.37
N ILE A 108 5.35 -3.02 2.43
CA ILE A 108 5.90 -1.75 2.90
C ILE A 108 6.82 -1.12 1.86
N ALA A 109 7.50 -1.92 1.04
CA ALA A 109 8.32 -1.41 -0.04
C ALA A 109 7.47 -0.84 -1.19
N VAL A 110 6.36 -1.51 -1.54
CA VAL A 110 5.38 -1.04 -2.52
C VAL A 110 4.73 0.26 -2.04
N VAL A 111 4.25 0.30 -0.80
CA VAL A 111 3.61 1.48 -0.20
C VAL A 111 4.58 2.66 -0.17
N LYS A 112 5.81 2.47 0.31
CA LYS A 112 6.84 3.54 0.34
C LYS A 112 7.17 4.05 -1.04
N TRP A 113 7.27 3.17 -2.03
CA TRP A 113 7.50 3.57 -3.41
C TRP A 113 6.33 4.41 -3.96
N ILE A 114 5.09 4.01 -3.67
CA ILE A 114 3.90 4.77 -4.08
C ILE A 114 3.82 6.13 -3.40
N ILE A 115 4.11 6.22 -2.10
CA ILE A 115 4.18 7.51 -1.38
C ILE A 115 5.19 8.45 -2.05
N GLN A 116 6.39 7.96 -2.36
CA GLN A 116 7.41 8.74 -3.06
C GLN A 116 6.95 9.20 -4.44
N GLU A 117 6.31 8.31 -5.21
CA GLU A 117 5.76 8.62 -6.53
C GLU A 117 4.66 9.70 -6.47
N ILE A 118 3.83 9.68 -5.44
CA ILE A 118 2.78 10.68 -5.22
C ILE A 118 3.40 12.01 -4.82
N HIS A 119 4.32 12.03 -3.85
CA HIS A 119 5.02 13.24 -3.40
C HIS A 119 5.76 13.93 -4.55
N ASN A 120 6.42 13.17 -5.43
CA ASN A 120 7.11 13.71 -6.61
C ASN A 120 6.14 14.31 -7.64
N SER A 121 4.91 13.79 -7.71
CA SER A 121 3.88 14.25 -8.67
C SER A 121 3.03 15.39 -8.11
N LEU A 122 2.78 15.40 -6.80
CA LEU A 122 1.89 16.33 -6.09
C LEU A 122 2.46 16.62 -4.68
N PRO A 123 3.47 17.51 -4.57
CA PRO A 123 4.10 17.82 -3.29
C PRO A 123 3.13 18.42 -2.24
N GLU A 124 2.02 19.01 -2.70
CA GLU A 124 1.00 19.64 -1.85
C GLU A 124 0.03 18.63 -1.21
N VAL A 125 -0.02 17.40 -1.75
CA VAL A 125 -0.76 16.30 -1.13
C VAL A 125 0.18 15.67 -0.11
N GLY A 126 0.06 16.12 1.13
CA GLY A 126 0.85 15.61 2.25
C GLY A 126 0.50 14.16 2.55
N VAL A 127 1.07 13.23 1.79
CA VAL A 127 1.15 11.82 2.15
C VAL A 127 2.40 11.72 3.02
N ALA A 128 2.21 11.91 4.33
CA ALA A 128 3.28 11.97 5.33
C ALA A 128 3.43 10.62 6.04
#